data_AF-A0A961IGS3-F1
#
_entry.id   AF-A0A961IGS3-F1
#
_cell.length_a   1.000
_cell.length_b   1.000
_cell.length_c   1.000
_cell.angle_alpha   90.00
_cell.angle_beta   90.00
_cell.angle_gamma   90.00
#
_symmetry.space_group_name_H-M   'P 1'
#
loop_
_entity.id
_entity.type
_entity.pdbx_description
1 polymer ?
#
loop_
_entity_poly.entity_id
_entity_poly.type
_entity_poly.pdbx_seq_one_letter_code
_entity_poly.pdbx_strand_id
1 'polypeptide(L)'
;MNAIFKIISLLDTINRSVGRFFAWLILFMIGGTFLSVFLRYVMGEDVIWLQELVIYAHGILFVITAGYTLLHDDHVRVDILYREFSPVRKALVNLVGTLILLVPWCLLLLN
;
A
#
# COMPACT_ATOMS: atom_id res chain seq x y z
N MET A 1 4.99 -29.68 0.89
CA MET A 1 5.69 -28.51 1.47
C MET A 1 6.41 -27.66 0.43
N ASN A 2 7.26 -28.22 -0.44
CA ASN A 2 8.07 -27.42 -1.39
C ASN A 2 7.26 -26.56 -2.38
N ALA A 3 6.07 -27.01 -2.79
CA ALA A 3 5.21 -26.23 -3.69
C ALA A 3 4.66 -24.95 -3.02
N ILE A 4 4.23 -25.05 -1.75
CA ILE A 4 3.70 -23.91 -0.99
C ILE A 4 4.80 -22.87 -0.78
N PHE A 5 6.01 -23.30 -0.37
CA PHE A 5 7.14 -22.38 -0.21
C PHE A 5 7.51 -21.68 -1.53
N LYS A 6 7.45 -22.38 -2.67
CA LYS A 6 7.68 -21.77 -3.98
C LYS A 6 6.64 -20.71 -4.32
N ILE A 7 5.37 -20.96 -4.02
CA ILE A 7 4.28 -19.98 -4.25
C ILE A 7 4.48 -18.76 -3.36
N ILE A 8 4.77 -18.95 -2.08
CA ILE A 8 5.03 -17.84 -1.15
C ILE A 8 6.22 -17.01 -1.64
N SER A 9 7.34 -17.64 -1.98
CA SER A 9 8.52 -16.92 -2.48
C SER A 9 8.25 -16.15 -3.78
N LEU A 10 7.39 -16.67 -4.64
CA LEU A 10 6.97 -15.99 -5.86
C LEU A 10 6.13 -14.75 -5.53
N LEU A 11 5.12 -14.89 -4.66
CA LEU A 11 4.28 -13.78 -4.21
C LEU A 11 5.10 -12.68 -3.52
N ASP A 12 6.04 -13.06 -2.67
CA ASP A 12 6.95 -12.12 -2.00
C ASP A 12 7.81 -11.37 -3.02
N THR A 13 8.33 -12.08 -4.03
CA THR A 13 9.16 -11.49 -5.09
C THR A 13 8.35 -10.50 -5.93
N ILE A 14 7.11 -10.85 -6.27
CA ILE A 14 6.19 -9.98 -7.00
C ILE A 14 5.93 -8.72 -6.16
N ASN A 15 5.50 -8.87 -4.90
CA ASN A 15 5.24 -7.74 -4.01
C ASN A 15 6.47 -6.84 -3.84
N ARG A 16 7.66 -7.41 -3.62
CA ARG A 16 8.92 -6.62 -3.52
C ARG A 16 9.25 -5.87 -4.80
N SER A 17 8.98 -6.45 -5.95
CA SER A 17 9.29 -5.83 -7.25
C SER A 17 8.31 -4.70 -7.55
N VAL A 18 7.01 -4.97 -7.39
CA VAL A 18 5.93 -4.00 -7.54
C VAL A 18 6.12 -2.83 -6.57
N GLY A 19 6.31 -3.10 -5.27
CA GLY A 19 6.51 -2.05 -4.26
C GLY A 19 7.70 -1.13 -4.58
N ARG A 20 8.85 -1.70 -4.96
CA ARG A 20 10.03 -0.91 -5.33
C ARG A 20 9.85 -0.11 -6.61
N PHE A 21 9.13 -0.64 -7.60
CA PHE A 21 8.84 0.08 -8.83
C PHE A 21 7.88 1.24 -8.59
N PHE A 22 6.78 1.01 -7.88
CA PHE A 22 5.78 2.04 -7.61
C PHE A 22 6.21 3.05 -6.55
N ALA A 23 7.19 2.74 -5.69
CA ALA A 23 7.79 3.71 -4.76
C ALA A 23 8.30 4.99 -5.45
N TRP A 24 8.71 4.91 -6.73
CA TRP A 24 9.11 6.08 -7.51
C TRP A 24 7.97 7.09 -7.73
N LEU A 25 6.70 6.66 -7.64
CA LEU A 25 5.56 7.59 -7.67
C LEU A 25 5.59 8.57 -6.50
N ILE A 26 6.23 8.22 -5.37
CA ILE A 26 6.39 9.15 -4.24
C ILE A 26 7.23 10.36 -4.68
N LEU A 27 8.37 10.13 -5.34
CA LEU A 27 9.22 11.21 -5.85
C LEU A 27 8.49 12.05 -6.90
N PHE A 28 7.75 11.38 -7.78
CA PHE A 28 6.90 12.06 -8.77
C PHE A 28 5.84 12.95 -8.11
N MET A 29 5.14 12.47 -7.08
CA MET A 29 4.15 13.25 -6.34
C MET A 29 4.76 14.43 -5.58
N ILE A 30 5.96 14.24 -4.98
CA ILE A 30 6.69 15.34 -4.33
C ILE A 30 6.99 16.44 -5.36
N GLY A 31 7.51 16.06 -6.54
CA GLY A 31 7.77 17.00 -7.63
C GLY A 31 6.51 17.71 -8.13
N GLY A 32 5.42 16.95 -8.35
CA GLY A 32 4.14 17.49 -8.78
C GLY A 32 3.52 18.45 -7.76
N THR A 33 3.60 18.11 -6.47
CA THR A 33 3.10 18.96 -5.37
C THR A 33 3.94 20.22 -5.24
N PHE A 34 5.27 20.10 -5.31
CA PHE A 34 6.16 21.26 -5.28
C PHE A 34 5.89 22.21 -6.45
N LEU A 35 5.75 21.68 -7.67
CA LEU A 35 5.43 22.47 -8.85
C LEU A 35 4.06 23.14 -8.72
N SER A 36 3.05 22.43 -8.20
CA SER A 36 1.71 22.97 -7.94
C SER A 36 1.76 24.16 -6.97
N VAL A 37 2.49 24.02 -5.85
CA VAL A 37 2.69 25.09 -4.87
C VAL A 37 3.48 26.26 -5.48
N PHE A 38 4.54 25.99 -6.25
CA PHE A 38 5.33 27.02 -6.90
C PHE A 38 4.50 27.84 -7.89
N LEU A 39 3.74 27.18 -8.78
CA LEU A 39 2.89 27.86 -9.75
C LEU A 39 1.82 28.72 -9.06
N ARG A 40 1.18 28.16 -8.02
CA ARG A 40 0.15 28.88 -7.27
C ARG A 40 0.67 30.13 -6.57
N TYR A 41 1.77 30.01 -5.82
CA TYR A 41 2.20 31.09 -4.93
C TYR A 41 3.25 32.01 -5.52
N VAL A 42 4.07 31.55 -6.47
CA VAL A 42 5.11 32.36 -7.11
C VAL A 42 4.61 32.94 -8.42
N MET A 43 3.91 32.14 -9.23
CA MET A 43 3.41 32.57 -10.54
C MET A 43 1.95 33.07 -10.50
N GLY A 44 1.21 32.80 -9.43
CA GLY A 44 -0.19 33.18 -9.29
C GLY A 44 -1.17 32.33 -10.12
N GLU A 45 -0.71 31.20 -10.66
CA GLU A 45 -1.46 30.34 -11.59
C GLU A 45 -1.87 29.02 -10.92
N ASP A 46 -3.14 28.65 -11.06
CA ASP A 46 -3.69 27.43 -10.49
C ASP A 46 -3.89 26.35 -11.55
N VAL A 47 -3.06 25.31 -11.48
CA VAL A 47 -3.06 24.21 -12.47
C VAL A 47 -3.75 22.98 -11.90
N ILE A 48 -5.05 22.87 -12.19
CA ILE A 48 -5.93 21.81 -11.64
C ILE A 48 -5.47 20.42 -12.04
N TRP A 49 -5.15 20.19 -13.31
CA TRP A 49 -4.76 18.86 -13.80
C TRP A 49 -3.52 18.31 -13.10
N LEU A 50 -2.61 19.17 -12.64
CA LEU A 50 -1.41 18.75 -11.92
C LEU A 50 -1.76 18.19 -10.53
N GLN A 51 -2.76 18.78 -9.87
CA GLN A 51 -3.26 18.29 -8.59
C GLN A 51 -4.02 16.98 -8.75
N GLU A 52 -4.87 16.88 -9.78
CA GLU A 52 -5.56 15.63 -10.11
C GLU A 52 -4.57 14.49 -10.38
N LEU A 53 -3.49 14.78 -11.12
CA LEU A 53 -2.45 13.80 -11.42
C LEU A 53 -1.75 13.30 -10.14
N VAL A 54 -1.43 14.19 -9.19
CA VAL A 54 -0.89 13.78 -7.88
C VAL A 54 -1.87 12.90 -7.11
N ILE A 55 -3.17 13.23 -7.11
CA ILE A 55 -4.22 12.44 -6.45
C ILE A 55 -4.34 11.04 -7.08
N TYR A 56 -4.34 10.95 -8.41
CA TYR A 56 -4.38 9.66 -9.10
C TYR A 56 -3.11 8.82 -8.86
N ALA A 57 -1.93 9.45 -8.89
CA ALA A 57 -0.68 8.79 -8.56
C ALA A 57 -0.70 8.25 -7.12
N HIS A 58 -1.29 9.00 -6.18
CA HIS A 58 -1.48 8.55 -4.80
C HIS A 58 -2.40 7.34 -4.70
N GLY A 59 -3.55 7.36 -5.38
CA GLY A 59 -4.49 6.24 -5.40
C GLY A 59 -3.85 4.97 -5.96
N ILE A 60 -3.11 5.08 -7.06
CA ILE A 60 -2.34 3.97 -7.65
C ILE A 60 -1.32 3.43 -6.65
N LEU A 61 -0.52 4.32 -6.04
CA LEU A 61 0.47 3.93 -5.04
C LEU A 61 -0.21 3.16 -3.90
N PHE A 62 -1.24 3.73 -3.28
CA PHE A 62 -1.90 3.15 -2.10
C PHE A 62 -2.45 1.74 -2.35
N VAL A 63 -3.17 1.54 -3.46
CA VAL A 63 -3.80 0.26 -3.78
C VAL A 63 -2.76 -0.77 -4.21
N ILE A 64 -1.83 -0.41 -5.09
CA ILE A 64 -0.86 -1.35 -5.67
C ILE A 64 0.21 -1.75 -4.65
N THR A 65 0.64 -0.84 -3.78
CA THR A 65 1.68 -1.15 -2.78
C THR A 65 1.13 -1.70 -1.47
N ALA A 66 -0.20 -1.87 -1.32
CA ALA A 66 -0.80 -2.46 -0.12
C ALA A 66 -0.20 -3.85 0.19
N GLY A 67 -0.04 -4.71 -0.83
CA GLY A 67 0.61 -6.02 -0.65
C GLY A 67 2.07 -5.93 -0.21
N TYR A 68 2.81 -4.92 -0.67
CA TYR A 68 4.20 -4.67 -0.27
C TYR A 68 4.29 -4.24 1.20
N THR A 69 3.41 -3.36 1.66
CA THR A 69 3.34 -2.94 3.06
C THR A 69 2.92 -4.10 3.96
N LEU A 70 2.00 -4.96 3.50
CA LEU A 70 1.61 -6.16 4.25
C LEU A 70 2.77 -7.15 4.39
N LEU A 71 3.57 -7.32 3.34
CA LEU A 71 4.77 -8.17 3.37
C LEU A 71 5.81 -7.72 4.42
N HIS A 72 5.91 -6.41 4.68
CA HIS A 72 6.83 -5.86 5.68
C HIS A 72 6.19 -5.71 7.07
N ASP A 73 4.90 -6.06 7.22
CA ASP A 73 4.15 -5.89 8.47
C ASP A 73 4.13 -4.42 8.97
N ASP A 74 4.23 -3.48 8.02
CA ASP A 74 4.30 -2.02 8.24
C ASP A 74 2.92 -1.34 8.17
N HIS A 75 1.84 -2.12 8.13
CA HIS A 75 0.51 -1.55 8.22
C HIS A 75 0.29 -0.95 9.61
N VAL A 76 -0.33 0.23 9.65
CA VAL A 76 -0.72 0.87 10.90
C VAL A 76 -1.68 -0.06 11.62
N ARG A 77 -1.22 -0.65 12.72
CA ARG A 77 -1.98 -1.59 13.54
C ARG A 77 -1.99 -1.11 14.99
N VAL A 78 -3.11 -1.36 15.66
CA VAL A 78 -3.29 -1.01 17.08
C VAL A 78 -3.01 -2.25 17.91
N ASP A 79 -1.78 -2.38 18.41
CA ASP A 79 -1.32 -3.63 19.04
C ASP A 79 -1.46 -3.68 20.57
N ILE A 80 -2.59 -3.29 21.13
CA ILE A 80 -2.77 -3.32 22.60
C ILE A 80 -2.81 -4.77 23.10
N LEU A 81 -3.60 -5.62 22.45
CA LEU A 81 -3.75 -7.04 22.82
C LEU A 81 -2.83 -7.95 22.01
N TYR A 82 -2.54 -7.60 20.76
CA TYR A 82 -1.76 -8.42 19.83
C TYR A 82 -0.31 -8.63 20.29
N ARG A 83 0.30 -7.66 21.01
CA ARG A 83 1.69 -7.75 21.46
C ARG A 83 1.96 -8.96 22.35
N GLU A 84 1.07 -9.24 23.30
CA GLU A 84 1.21 -10.32 24.29
C GLU A 84 0.83 -11.71 23.75
N PHE A 85 0.31 -11.80 22.54
CA PHE A 85 -0.12 -13.07 21.97
C PHE A 85 1.07 -13.97 21.59
N SER A 86 0.90 -15.28 21.83
CA SER A 86 1.83 -16.30 21.36
C SER A 86 1.87 -16.34 19.82
N PRO A 87 2.94 -16.87 19.19
CA PRO A 87 3.06 -16.93 17.73
C PRO A 87 1.86 -17.57 17.04
N VAL A 88 1.29 -18.62 17.65
CA VAL A 88 0.10 -19.32 17.14
C VAL A 88 -1.15 -18.42 17.19
N ARG A 89 -1.34 -17.69 18.29
CA ARG A 89 -2.47 -16.75 18.42
C ARG A 89 -2.35 -15.59 17.43
N LYS A 90 -1.14 -15.07 17.23
CA LYS A 90 -0.86 -14.04 16.20
C LYS A 90 -1.20 -14.54 14.80
N ALA A 91 -0.73 -15.73 14.44
CA ALA A 91 -1.05 -16.35 13.16
C ALA A 91 -2.55 -16.57 12.96
N LEU A 92 -3.26 -17.01 14.01
CA LEU A 92 -4.71 -17.21 13.96
C LEU A 92 -5.47 -15.89 13.76
N VAL A 93 -5.11 -14.85 14.50
CA VAL A 93 -5.73 -13.52 14.37
C VAL A 93 -5.48 -12.95 12.98
N ASN A 94 -4.26 -13.05 12.45
CA ASN A 94 -3.95 -12.58 11.10
C ASN A 94 -4.73 -13.36 10.04
N LEU A 95 -4.84 -14.68 10.18
CA LEU A 95 -5.60 -15.52 9.25
C LEU A 95 -7.09 -15.15 9.27
N VAL A 96 -7.70 -15.13 10.45
CA VAL A 96 -9.12 -14.84 10.63
C VAL A 96 -9.43 -13.41 10.19
N GLY A 97 -8.61 -12.43 10.59
CA GLY A 97 -8.75 -11.03 10.18
C GLY A 97 -8.61 -10.87 8.66
N THR A 98 -7.67 -11.58 8.03
CA THR A 98 -7.54 -11.55 6.57
C THR A 98 -8.78 -12.11 5.88
N LEU A 99 -9.30 -13.25 6.35
CA LEU A 99 -10.45 -13.91 5.72
C LEU A 99 -11.77 -13.16 5.92
N ILE A 100 -11.97 -12.53 7.09
CA ILE A 100 -13.26 -11.91 7.45
C ILE A 100 -13.29 -10.41 7.15
N LEU A 101 -12.14 -9.73 7.16
CA LEU A 101 -12.07 -8.28 6.94
C LEU A 101 -11.47 -7.95 5.57
N LEU A 102 -10.28 -8.48 5.26
CA LEU A 102 -9.57 -8.10 4.03
C LEU A 102 -10.21 -8.71 2.78
N VAL A 103 -10.53 -10.01 2.78
CA VAL A 103 -11.09 -10.68 1.60
C VAL A 103 -12.45 -10.09 1.19
N PRO A 104 -13.42 -9.85 2.10
CA PRO A 104 -14.69 -9.22 1.72
C PRO A 104 -14.52 -7.81 1.18
N TRP A 105 -13.57 -7.04 1.73
CA TRP A 105 -13.24 -5.72 1.21
C TRP A 105 -12.73 -5.77 -0.23
N CYS A 106 -11.79 -6.69 -0.51
CA CYS A 106 -11.29 -6.90 -1.87
C CYS A 106 -12.41 -7.33 -2.84
N LEU A 107 -13.32 -8.20 -2.41
CA LEU A 107 -14.47 -8.60 -3.22
C LEU A 107 -15.43 -7.44 -3.50
N LEU A 108 -15.64 -6.56 -2.51
CA LEU A 108 -16.44 -5.34 -2.67
C LEU A 108 -15.85 -4.40 -3.72
N LEU A 109 -14.52 -4.26 -3.77
CA LEU A 109 -13.84 -3.43 -4.76
C LEU A 109 -13.88 -3.99 -6.19
N LEU A 110 -14.12 -5.30 -6.34
CA LEU A 110 -14.16 -5.98 -7.64
C LEU A 110 -15.56 -6.04 -8.27
N ASN A 111 -16.60 -5.65 -7.52
CA ASN A 111 -18.00 -5.59 -7.95
C ASN A 111 -18.35 -4.18 -8.45
#